data_AF-A0A851BY51-F1
#
_entry.id   AF-A0A851BY51-F1
#
_cell.length_a   1.000
_cell.length_b   1.000
_cell.length_c   1.000
_cell.angle_alpha   90.00
_cell.angle_beta   90.00
_cell.angle_gamma   90.00
#
_symmetry.space_group_name_H-M   'P 1'
#
loop_
_entity.id
_entity.type
_entity.pdbx_description
1 polymer ?
#
loop_
_entity_poly.entity_id
_entity_poly.type
_entity_poly.pdbx_seq_one_letter_code
_entity_poly.pdbx_strand_id
1 'polypeptide(L)'
;QQVKLSSPDYKGRAQEEAVADFLQRIECYKATYEPLDDELDSRTVYYLMNIHVTPRAIYLSRHGESLLNLQGRIGGDSGLSPRGHQVGLGG
;
A
#
# COMPACT_ATOMS: atom_id res chain seq x y z
N GLN A 1 -8.02 -11.32 -5.53
CA GLN A 1 -8.37 -9.87 -5.59
C GLN A 1 -9.42 -9.68 -6.68
N GLN A 2 -10.67 -9.39 -6.31
CA GLN A 2 -11.82 -9.24 -7.24
C GLN A 2 -12.26 -7.77 -7.38
N VAL A 3 -11.31 -6.84 -7.55
CA VAL A 3 -11.64 -5.40 -7.62
C VAL A 3 -12.47 -5.03 -8.86
N LYS A 4 -12.35 -5.79 -9.96
CA LYS A 4 -13.13 -5.53 -11.18
C LYS A 4 -14.55 -6.09 -11.11
N LEU A 5 -14.75 -7.22 -10.42
CA LEU A 5 -16.07 -7.84 -10.25
C LEU A 5 -16.91 -7.17 -9.15
N SER A 6 -16.27 -6.36 -8.30
CA SER A 6 -16.95 -5.47 -7.35
C SER A 6 -17.19 -4.06 -7.90
N SER A 7 -16.91 -3.82 -9.18
CA SER A 7 -17.21 -2.56 -9.86
C SER A 7 -18.73 -2.30 -9.87
N PRO A 8 -19.18 -1.03 -9.72
CA PRO A 8 -20.59 -0.69 -9.91
C PRO A 8 -21.17 -1.14 -11.26
N ASP A 9 -20.33 -1.28 -12.30
CA ASP A 9 -20.72 -1.73 -13.65
C ASP A 9 -21.36 -3.12 -13.68
N TYR A 10 -21.05 -3.98 -12.70
CA TYR A 10 -21.51 -5.37 -12.65
C TYR A 10 -22.50 -5.64 -11.50
N LYS A 11 -23.05 -4.59 -10.88
CA LYS A 11 -24.00 -4.72 -9.75
C LYS A 11 -25.23 -5.54 -10.17
N GLY A 12 -25.50 -6.62 -9.44
CA GLY A 12 -26.67 -7.49 -9.69
C GLY A 12 -26.52 -8.43 -10.89
N ARG A 13 -25.34 -8.50 -11.51
CA ARG A 13 -25.00 -9.46 -12.58
C ARG A 13 -24.38 -10.71 -11.96
N ALA A 14 -24.56 -11.86 -12.62
CA ALA A 14 -23.88 -13.08 -12.24
C ALA A 14 -22.36 -12.92 -12.46
N GLN A 15 -21.56 -13.60 -11.63
CA GLN A 15 -20.10 -13.47 -11.67
C GLN A 15 -19.53 -13.93 -13.01
N GLU A 16 -20.08 -15.00 -13.58
CA GLU A 16 -19.65 -15.60 -14.83
C GLU A 16 -19.89 -14.64 -16.01
N GLU A 17 -21.05 -13.97 -16.05
CA GLU A 17 -21.37 -12.96 -17.06
C GLU A 17 -20.45 -11.75 -16.96
N ALA A 18 -20.16 -11.29 -15.74
CA ALA A 18 -19.26 -10.16 -15.50
C ALA A 18 -17.82 -10.47 -15.94
N VAL A 19 -17.34 -11.69 -15.69
CA VAL A 19 -16.01 -12.13 -16.16
C VAL A 19 -15.95 -12.20 -17.68
N ALA A 20 -16.97 -12.76 -18.33
CA ALA A 20 -17.02 -12.89 -19.79
C ALA A 20 -17.02 -11.52 -20.49
N ASP A 21 -17.87 -10.60 -20.03
CA ASP A 21 -17.92 -9.21 -20.53
C ASP A 21 -16.57 -8.49 -20.33
N PHE A 22 -15.96 -8.65 -19.14
CA PHE A 22 -14.68 -8.02 -18.85
C PHE A 22 -13.54 -8.52 -19.76
N LEU A 23 -13.48 -9.83 -20.02
CA LEU A 23 -12.52 -10.43 -20.95
C LEU A 23 -12.74 -9.92 -22.37
N GLN A 24 -13.99 -9.88 -22.83
CA GLN A 24 -14.33 -9.34 -24.15
C GLN A 24 -13.88 -7.87 -24.26
N ARG A 25 -14.07 -7.08 -23.21
CA ARG A 25 -13.64 -5.68 -23.16
C ARG A 25 -12.12 -5.54 -23.26
N ILE A 26 -11.33 -6.43 -22.64
CA ILE A 26 -9.87 -6.45 -22.80
C ILE A 26 -9.49 -6.70 -24.26
N GLU A 27 -10.14 -7.64 -24.93
CA GLU A 27 -9.88 -7.93 -26.34
C GLU A 27 -10.17 -6.73 -27.24
N CYS A 28 -11.25 -5.98 -26.96
CA CYS A 28 -11.53 -4.73 -27.68
C CYS A 28 -10.40 -3.70 -27.54
N TYR A 29 -9.80 -3.55 -26.35
CA TYR A 29 -8.68 -2.62 -26.16
C TYR A 29 -7.39 -3.08 -26.84
N LYS A 30 -7.15 -4.39 -26.95
CA LYS A 30 -5.97 -4.92 -27.64
C LYS A 30 -5.94 -4.58 -29.12
N ALA A 31 -7.11 -4.45 -29.76
CA ALA A 31 -7.21 -4.16 -31.19
C ALA A 31 -6.62 -2.80 -31.59
N THR A 32 -6.53 -1.86 -30.65
CA THR A 32 -6.04 -0.49 -30.88
C THR A 32 -4.94 -0.09 -29.91
N TYR A 33 -4.31 -1.04 -29.21
CA TYR A 33 -3.29 -0.75 -28.21
C TYR A 33 -1.96 -0.42 -28.86
N GLU A 34 -1.47 0.80 -28.61
CA GLU A 34 -0.10 1.23 -28.95
C GLU A 34 0.66 1.49 -27.65
N PRO A 35 1.77 0.77 -27.38
CA PRO A 35 2.58 1.00 -26.18
C PRO A 35 3.32 2.35 -26.26
N LEU A 36 3.61 2.91 -25.09
CA LEU A 36 4.42 4.14 -24.99
C LEU A 36 5.89 3.86 -25.32
N ASP A 37 6.58 4.89 -25.83
CA ASP A 37 8.02 4.89 -26.07
C ASP A 37 8.80 5.07 -24.74
N ASP A 38 10.08 4.70 -24.72
CA ASP A 38 10.88 4.38 -23.51
C ASP A 38 11.34 5.59 -22.67
N GLU A 39 10.79 6.79 -22.85
CA GLU A 39 11.20 8.00 -22.14
C GLU A 39 10.42 8.20 -20.82
N LEU A 40 10.98 7.69 -19.71
CA LEU A 40 10.44 7.91 -18.36
C LEU A 40 11.44 8.63 -17.44
N ASP A 41 10.93 9.51 -16.57
CA ASP A 41 11.74 10.19 -15.55
C ASP A 41 12.37 9.18 -14.58
N SER A 42 13.66 9.37 -14.29
CA SER A 42 14.45 8.47 -13.45
C SER A 42 13.85 8.21 -12.06
N ARG A 43 13.16 9.20 -11.45
CA ARG A 43 12.54 9.01 -10.14
C ARG A 43 11.28 8.15 -10.22
N THR A 44 10.52 8.28 -11.30
CA THR A 44 9.35 7.44 -11.56
C THR A 44 9.77 5.98 -11.73
N VAL A 45 10.82 5.73 -12.52
CA VAL A 45 11.38 4.38 -12.70
C VAL A 45 11.85 3.81 -11.37
N TYR A 46 12.64 4.56 -10.61
CA TYR A 46 13.13 4.12 -9.30
C TYR A 46 12.00 3.73 -8.35
N TYR A 47 10.95 4.54 -8.24
CA TYR A 47 9.82 4.24 -7.38
C TYR A 47 9.12 2.94 -7.81
N LEU A 48 8.82 2.79 -9.11
CA LEU A 48 8.14 1.61 -9.65
C LEU A 48 8.96 0.32 -9.48
N MET A 49 10.29 0.40 -9.54
CA MET A 49 11.17 -0.75 -9.29
C MET A 49 11.18 -1.23 -7.83
N ASN A 50 10.74 -0.41 -6.87
CA ASN A 50 10.80 -0.70 -5.44
C ASN A 50 9.42 -1.00 -4.80
N ILE A 51 8.33 -0.92 -5.56
CA ILE A 51 6.99 -1.32 -5.08
C ILE A 51 6.74 -2.82 -5.26
N HIS A 52 5.89 -3.38 -4.38
CA HIS A 52 5.57 -4.81 -4.35
C HIS A 52 4.05 -4.99 -4.23
N VAL A 53 3.46 -5.84 -5.08
CA VAL A 53 2.02 -6.17 -5.07
C VAL A 53 1.65 -7.32 -4.12
N THR A 54 2.65 -7.99 -3.58
CA THR A 54 2.46 -9.05 -2.58
C THR A 54 1.94 -8.45 -1.27
N PRO A 55 0.90 -9.05 -0.66
CA PRO A 55 0.42 -8.59 0.64
C PRO A 55 1.54 -8.64 1.69
N ARG A 56 1.75 -7.52 2.40
CA ARG A 56 2.72 -7.40 3.48
C ARG A 56 2.16 -6.51 4.58
N ALA A 57 2.38 -6.89 5.82
CA ALA A 57 2.09 -6.05 6.96
C ALA A 57 3.30 -5.15 7.25
N ILE A 58 3.06 -3.85 7.43
CA ILE A 58 4.07 -2.89 7.88
C ILE A 58 3.57 -2.37 9.23
N TYR A 59 4.27 -2.71 10.30
CA TYR A 59 3.95 -2.26 11.65
C TYR A 59 4.79 -1.02 11.98
N LEU A 60 4.12 0.05 12.41
CA LEU A 60 4.78 1.30 12.80
C LEU A 60 4.43 1.60 14.25
N SER A 61 5.46 1.77 15.07
CA SER A 61 5.34 2.13 16.49
C SER A 61 6.29 3.27 16.81
N ARG A 62 5.91 4.14 17.75
CA ARG A 62 6.86 5.09 18.35
C ARG A 62 7.83 4.35 19.27
N HIS A 63 8.93 5.01 19.63
CA HIS A 63 9.75 4.57 20.76
C HIS A 63 8.92 4.53 22.05
N GLY A 64 9.35 3.76 23.06
CA GLY A 64 8.73 3.76 24.39
C GLY A 64 8.78 5.15 25.04
N GLU A 65 7.88 5.44 25.98
CA GLU A 65 7.81 6.74 26.68
C GLU A 65 9.17 7.17 27.24
N SER A 66 9.69 8.33 26.84
CA SER A 66 10.97 8.88 27.32
C SER A 66 10.80 9.82 28.52
N LEU A 67 11.91 10.12 29.20
CA LEU A 67 11.91 11.10 30.30
C LEU A 67 11.50 12.51 29.84
N LEU A 68 11.88 12.92 28.63
CA LEU A 68 11.45 14.21 28.06
C LEU A 68 9.95 14.21 27.70
N ASN A 69 9.37 13.06 27.34
CA ASN A 69 7.93 12.96 27.13
C ASN A 69 7.15 13.25 28.43
N LEU A 70 7.63 12.73 29.58
CA LEU A 70 7.03 13.03 30.90
C LEU A 70 7.09 14.51 31.24
N GLN A 71 8.11 15.22 30.74
CA GLN A 71 8.31 16.66 30.94
C GLN A 71 7.61 17.52 29.88
N GLY A 72 6.93 16.91 28.89
CA GLY A 72 6.29 17.63 27.78
C GLY A 72 7.29 18.33 26.84
N ARG A 73 8.55 17.88 26.82
CA ARG A 73 9.63 18.49 26.00
C ARG A 73 9.77 17.77 24.66
N ILE A 74 10.01 18.56 23.61
CA ILE A 74 10.22 18.06 22.24
C ILE A 74 11.72 17.92 21.92
N GLY A 75 12.05 16.95 21.05
CA GLY A 75 13.43 16.67 20.64
C GLY A 75 14.34 16.17 21.77
N GLY A 76 15.64 16.15 21.53
CA GLY A 76 16.66 15.66 22.47
C GLY A 76 16.89 14.15 22.40
N ASP A 77 17.83 13.66 23.22
CA ASP A 77 18.29 12.26 23.24
C ASP A 77 18.19 11.67 24.65
N SER A 78 17.05 11.90 25.32
CA SER A 78 16.83 11.35 26.66
C SER A 78 16.50 9.86 26.62
N GLY A 79 16.99 9.12 27.61
CA GLY A 79 16.61 7.71 27.80
C GLY A 79 15.12 7.48 28.05
N LEU A 80 14.74 6.20 27.98
CA LEU A 80 13.38 5.73 28.26
C LEU A 80 13.02 5.95 29.74
N SER A 81 11.74 6.18 29.99
CA SER A 81 11.16 6.11 31.33
C SER A 81 11.03 4.63 31.78
N PRO A 82 10.80 4.37 33.09
CA PRO A 82 10.51 3.01 33.56
C PRO A 82 9.35 2.32 32.83
N ARG A 83 8.31 3.09 32.45
CA ARG A 83 7.18 2.60 31.63
C ARG A 83 7.61 2.35 30.18
N GLY A 84 8.46 3.22 29.62
CA GLY A 84 9.01 3.06 28.27
C GLY A 84 9.78 1.75 28.08
N HIS A 85 10.49 1.27 29.11
CA HIS A 85 11.19 -0.01 29.08
C HIS A 85 10.26 -1.24 29.04
N GLN A 86 9.03 -1.12 29.54
CA GLN A 86 8.06 -2.23 29.54
C GLN A 86 7.49 -2.50 28.15
N VAL A 87 7.45 -1.47 27.28
CA VAL A 87 6.86 -1.56 25.92
C VAL A 87 7.71 -2.43 24.98
N GLY A 88 9.00 -2.62 25.25
CA GLY A 88 9.90 -3.44 24.43
C GLY A 88 9.78 -4.95 24.62
N LEU A 89 9.02 -5.42 25.62
CA LEU A 89 8.92 -6.85 25.98
C LEU A 89 7.59 -7.51 25.55
N GLY A 90 6.71 -6.79 24.85
CA GLY A 90 5.36 -7.25 24.52
C GLY A 90 5.06 -7.35 23.02
N GLY A 91 6.04 -7.79 22.21
CA GLY A 91 5.89 -8.01 20.76
C GLY A 91 6.08 -9.46 20.38
#